data_AF-W8P961-F1
#
_entry.id   AF-W8P961-F1
#
_cell.length_a   1.000
_cell.length_b   1.000
_cell.length_c   1.000
_cell.angle_alpha   90.00
_cell.angle_beta   90.00
_cell.angle_gamma   90.00
#
_symmetry.space_group_name_H-M   'P 1'
#
loop_
_entity.id
_entity.type
_entity.pdbx_description
1 polymer ?
#
loop_
_entity_poly.entity_id
_entity_poly.type
_entity_poly.pdbx_seq_one_letter_code
_entity_poly.pdbx_strand_id
1 'polypeptide(L)'
;MNIEDTSLDAKKRFKALLAKRKKLRKQIRTIEREMFRHETVYLEMTQGSPLTKNVEYYVSNRAEKKKYNVDDKMRIFNKNFPRTDR
;
A
#
# COMPACT_ATOMS: atom_id res chain seq x y z
N MET A 1 43.57 -12.24 -18.74
CA MET A 1 42.27 -11.59 -18.47
C MET A 1 42.46 -10.66 -17.28
N ASN A 2 42.24 -9.37 -17.49
CA ASN A 2 42.69 -8.30 -16.59
C ASN A 2 41.81 -8.21 -15.35
N ILE A 3 42.43 -8.28 -14.17
CA ILE A 3 41.75 -8.18 -12.87
C ILE A 3 41.07 -6.79 -12.70
N GLU A 4 41.62 -5.75 -13.33
CA GLU A 4 41.07 -4.39 -13.31
C GLU A 4 39.71 -4.27 -14.00
N ASP A 5 39.48 -4.99 -15.10
CA ASP A 5 38.20 -4.99 -15.83
C ASP A 5 37.08 -5.62 -14.98
N THR A 6 37.38 -6.70 -14.27
CA THR A 6 36.40 -7.36 -13.38
C THR A 6 35.97 -6.49 -12.19
N SER A 7 36.89 -5.68 -11.66
CA SER A 7 36.64 -4.75 -10.55
C SER A 7 35.79 -3.55 -10.97
N LEU A 8 36.03 -3.01 -12.17
CA LEU A 8 35.23 -1.94 -12.77
C LEU A 8 33.79 -2.39 -13.04
N ASP A 9 33.58 -3.60 -13.53
CA ASP A 9 32.26 -4.16 -13.77
C ASP A 9 31.48 -4.47 -12.48
N ALA A 10 32.18 -4.95 -11.44
CA ALA A 10 31.59 -5.12 -10.12
C ALA A 10 31.13 -3.78 -9.52
N LYS A 11 31.93 -2.72 -9.63
CA LYS A 11 31.56 -1.37 -9.17
C LYS A 11 30.36 -0.81 -9.94
N LYS A 12 30.30 -1.00 -11.27
CA LYS A 12 29.15 -0.59 -12.10
C LYS A 12 27.87 -1.34 -11.70
N ARG A 13 27.94 -2.67 -11.54
CA ARG A 13 26.81 -3.48 -11.05
C ARG A 13 26.34 -3.04 -9.68
N PHE A 14 27.24 -2.79 -8.75
CA PHE A 14 26.89 -2.33 -7.41
C PHE A 14 26.15 -0.99 -7.43
N LYS A 15 26.65 0.00 -8.21
CA LYS A 15 25.96 1.29 -8.39
C LYS A 15 24.57 1.12 -9.01
N ALA A 16 24.43 0.25 -10.00
CA ALA A 16 23.14 -0.04 -10.63
C ALA A 16 22.16 -0.68 -9.62
N LEU A 17 22.61 -1.62 -8.80
CA LEU A 17 21.81 -2.24 -7.74
C LEU A 17 21.39 -1.23 -6.66
N LEU A 18 22.28 -0.32 -6.26
CA LEU A 18 21.95 0.78 -5.34
C LEU A 18 20.88 1.70 -5.92
N ALA A 19 21.02 2.10 -7.18
CA ALA A 19 20.03 2.92 -7.87
C ALA A 19 18.68 2.19 -7.96
N LYS A 20 18.68 0.90 -8.31
CA LYS A 20 17.49 0.04 -8.33
C LYS A 20 16.83 -0.04 -6.95
N ARG A 21 17.60 -0.26 -5.89
CA ARG A 21 17.10 -0.28 -4.50
C ARG A 21 16.45 1.05 -4.13
N LYS A 22 17.07 2.19 -4.47
CA LYS A 22 16.50 3.52 -4.21
C LYS A 22 15.19 3.72 -4.98
N LYS A 23 15.13 3.30 -6.25
CA LYS A 23 13.92 3.36 -7.09
C LYS A 23 12.80 2.50 -6.51
N LEU A 24 13.09 1.24 -6.18
CA LEU A 24 12.12 0.30 -5.59
C LEU A 24 11.57 0.84 -4.26
N ARG A 25 12.41 1.41 -3.39
CA ARG A 25 11.96 2.05 -2.15
C ARG A 25 10.99 3.22 -2.40
N LYS A 26 11.25 4.04 -3.42
CA LYS A 26 10.33 5.11 -3.81
C LYS A 26 9.01 4.54 -4.33
N GLN A 27 9.06 3.51 -5.16
CA GLN A 27 7.87 2.84 -5.69
C GLN A 27 7.01 2.20 -4.58
N ILE A 28 7.63 1.52 -3.61
CA ILE A 28 6.92 0.97 -2.44
C ILE A 28 6.14 2.06 -1.73
N ARG A 29 6.79 3.19 -1.40
CA ARG A 29 6.10 4.32 -0.73
C ARG A 29 4.98 4.93 -1.56
N THR A 30 5.14 4.97 -2.88
CA THR A 30 4.08 5.45 -3.79
C THR A 30 2.89 4.51 -3.74
N ILE A 31 3.12 3.19 -3.90
CA ILE A 31 2.06 2.17 -3.87
C ILE A 31 1.34 2.16 -2.52
N GLU A 32 2.07 2.24 -1.40
CA GLU A 32 1.49 2.30 -0.06
C GLU A 32 0.56 3.52 0.11
N ARG A 33 0.95 4.67 -0.43
CA ARG A 33 0.14 5.90 -0.39
C ARG A 33 -1.11 5.78 -1.28
N GLU A 34 -0.97 5.23 -2.48
CA GLU A 34 -2.10 5.01 -3.39
C GLU A 34 -3.09 4.01 -2.80
N MET A 35 -2.59 2.91 -2.24
CA MET A 35 -3.39 1.90 -1.55
C MET A 35 -4.18 2.53 -0.40
N PHE A 36 -3.55 3.35 0.43
CA PHE A 36 -4.25 4.10 1.49
C PHE A 36 -5.37 4.98 0.94
N ARG A 37 -5.07 5.76 -0.10
CA ARG A 37 -6.02 6.68 -0.71
C ARG A 37 -7.24 5.93 -1.25
N HIS A 38 -7.02 4.86 -2.01
CA HIS A 38 -8.09 4.04 -2.55
C HIS A 38 -8.91 3.39 -1.43
N GLU A 39 -8.25 2.81 -0.43
CA GLU A 39 -8.93 2.16 0.69
C GLU A 39 -9.78 3.14 1.51
N THR A 40 -9.29 4.37 1.73
CA THR A 40 -10.07 5.45 2.36
C THR A 40 -11.33 5.76 1.55
N VAL A 41 -11.18 5.99 0.25
CA VAL A 41 -12.32 6.29 -0.63
C VAL A 41 -13.35 5.15 -0.60
N TYR A 42 -12.92 3.90 -0.69
CA TYR A 42 -13.83 2.76 -0.65
C TYR A 42 -14.53 2.61 0.71
N LEU A 43 -13.82 2.78 1.82
CA LEU A 43 -14.40 2.69 3.16
C LEU A 43 -15.41 3.83 3.41
N GLU A 44 -15.13 5.04 2.93
CA GLU A 44 -16.05 6.18 3.02
C GLU A 44 -17.30 5.97 2.16
N MET A 45 -17.12 5.52 0.90
CA MET A 45 -18.23 5.22 -0.01
C MET A 45 -19.15 4.12 0.51
N THR A 46 -18.60 3.19 1.30
CA THR A 46 -19.34 2.06 1.87
C THR A 46 -19.78 2.30 3.31
N GLN A 47 -19.61 3.52 3.81
CA GLN A 47 -19.97 3.90 5.18
C GLN A 47 -19.40 2.95 6.24
N GLY A 48 -18.16 2.50 6.06
CA GLY A 48 -17.51 1.56 6.97
C GLY A 48 -18.00 0.11 6.85
N SER A 49 -18.69 -0.25 5.76
CA SER A 49 -19.08 -1.62 5.43
C SER A 49 -18.18 -2.19 4.31
N PRO A 50 -16.91 -2.52 4.59
CA PRO A 50 -16.02 -3.06 3.57
C PRO A 50 -16.57 -4.36 3.01
N LEU A 51 -16.25 -4.64 1.74
CA LEU A 51 -16.65 -5.87 1.03
C LEU A 51 -16.35 -7.14 1.83
N THR A 52 -15.26 -7.15 2.61
CA THR A 52 -14.87 -8.28 3.45
C THR A 52 -15.82 -8.56 4.63
N LYS A 53 -16.66 -7.60 5.00
CA LYS A 53 -17.64 -7.74 6.09
C LYS A 53 -19.07 -7.78 5.58
N ASN A 54 -19.39 -7.02 4.54
CA ASN A 54 -20.75 -6.95 4.00
C ASN A 54 -20.71 -6.82 2.46
N VAL A 55 -20.99 -7.93 1.79
CA VAL A 55 -21.09 -7.97 0.32
C VAL A 55 -22.44 -7.41 -0.16
N GLU A 56 -23.47 -7.46 0.68
CA GLU A 56 -24.83 -7.10 0.31
C GLU A 56 -24.96 -5.62 -0.07
N TYR A 57 -24.17 -4.73 0.54
CA TYR A 57 -24.09 -3.33 0.13
C TYR A 57 -23.65 -3.18 -1.34
N TYR A 58 -22.68 -3.98 -1.80
CA TYR A 58 -22.14 -3.89 -3.16
C TYR A 58 -23.05 -4.52 -4.22
N VAL A 59 -23.95 -5.41 -3.81
CA VAL A 59 -24.91 -6.07 -4.71
C VAL A 59 -26.23 -5.31 -4.78
N SER A 60 -26.68 -4.76 -3.66
CA SER A 60 -28.04 -4.22 -3.52
C SER A 60 -28.10 -2.71 -3.29
N ASN A 61 -26.96 -2.04 -3.02
CA ASN A 61 -26.89 -0.65 -2.54
C ASN A 61 -27.74 -0.37 -1.28
N ARG A 62 -28.21 -1.41 -0.58
CA ARG A 62 -28.94 -1.26 0.67
C ARG A 62 -27.93 -1.17 1.81
N ALA A 63 -27.73 0.05 2.32
CA ALA A 63 -27.12 0.22 3.63
C ALA A 63 -28.22 0.03 4.70
N GLU A 64 -28.02 -0.89 5.64
CA GLU A 64 -28.71 -0.78 6.92
C GLU A 64 -28.36 0.61 7.50
N LYS A 65 -29.38 1.40 7.85
CA LYS A 65 -29.34 2.88 8.01
C LYS A 65 -28.33 3.44 9.05
N LYS A 66 -27.48 2.63 9.66
CA LYS A 66 -26.47 3.07 10.62
C LYS A 66 -25.17 3.40 9.87
N LYS A 67 -24.87 4.70 9.77
CA LYS A 67 -23.54 5.17 9.38
C LYS A 67 -22.53 4.64 10.40
N TYR A 68 -21.63 3.75 9.98
CA TYR A 68 -20.50 3.37 10.81
C TYR A 68 -19.37 4.38 10.59
N ASN A 69 -18.72 4.80 11.67
CA ASN A 69 -17.50 5.57 11.56
C ASN A 69 -16.42 4.66 10.94
N VAL A 70 -15.72 5.16 9.92
CA VAL A 70 -14.59 4.45 9.32
C VAL A 70 -13.49 4.35 10.38
N ASP A 71 -13.17 3.12 10.79
CA ASP A 71 -12.06 2.80 11.69
C ASP A 71 -10.89 2.26 10.85
N ASP A 72 -9.66 2.63 11.19
CA ASP A 72 -8.46 2.11 10.56
C ASP A 72 -8.33 0.59 10.72
N LYS A 73 -8.96 -0.02 11.73
CA LYS A 73 -9.07 -1.48 11.85
C LYS A 73 -9.83 -2.15 10.70
N MET A 74 -10.59 -1.38 9.92
CA MET A 74 -11.31 -1.87 8.74
C MET A 74 -10.42 -1.93 7.50
N ARG A 75 -9.21 -1.35 7.56
CA ARG A 75 -8.21 -1.42 6.49
C ARG A 75 -7.54 -2.79 6.50
N ILE A 76 -7.70 -3.53 5.42
CA ILE A 76 -7.14 -4.88 5.25
C ILE A 76 -5.89 -4.88 4.38
N PHE A 77 -5.75 -3.87 3.51
CA PHE A 77 -4.66 -3.77 2.56
C PHE A 77 -3.51 -2.96 3.15
N ASN A 78 -3.79 -1.81 3.78
CA ASN A 78 -2.76 -1.01 4.42
C ASN A 78 -2.56 -1.35 5.90
N LYS A 79 -1.77 -2.41 6.19
CA LYS A 79 -1.50 -2.89 7.56
C LYS A 79 -0.37 -2.14 8.29
N ASN A 80 0.47 -1.40 7.57
CA ASN A 80 1.70 -0.78 8.11
C ASN A 80 1.53 0.69 8.49
N PHE A 81 0.29 1.16 8.67
CA PHE A 81 0.08 2.52 9.17
C PHE A 81 0.69 2.61 10.58
N PRO A 82 1.37 3.72 10.94
CA PRO A 82 1.72 3.94 12.33
C PRO A 82 0.41 3.97 13.11
N ARG A 83 0.12 2.87 13.82
CA ARG A 83 -0.79 2.95 14.94
C ARG A 83 -0.21 4.06 15.80
N THR A 84 -0.93 5.16 15.93
CA THR A 84 -0.71 6.04 17.06
C THR A 84 -1.07 5.20 18.28
N ASP A 85 -0.10 4.40 18.73
CA ASP A 85 -0.14 3.76 20.02
C ASP A 85 -0.35 4.92 21.01
N ARG A 86 -1.58 4.99 21.52
CA ARG A 86 -1.93 5.82 22.67
C ARG A 86 -1.64 5.03 23.93
#